data_AF-A0A4Q7TFT8-F1
#
_entry.id   AF-A0A4Q7TFT8-F1
#
_cell.length_a   1.000
_cell.length_b   1.000
_cell.length_c   1.000
_cell.angle_alpha   90.00
_cell.angle_beta   90.00
_cell.angle_gamma   90.00
#
_symmetry.space_group_name_H-M   'P 1'
#
loop_
_entity.id
_entity.type
_entity.pdbx_description
1 polymer ?
#
loop_
_entity_poly.entity_id
_entity_poly.type
_entity_poly.pdbx_seq_one_letter_code
_entity_poly.pdbx_strand_id
1 'polypeptide(L)' 'MNRPTISENVPTCVECGVERPKQAKDYNPMQAIIGAELGWYSGSDGELCGPCLSALMRMANGR' A
#
# COMPACT_ATOMS: atom_id res chain seq x y z
N MET A 1 -17.17 30.36 -8.93
CA MET A 1 -16.09 29.72 -8.15
C MET A 1 -16.56 28.31 -7.79
N ASN A 2 -16.20 27.29 -8.59
CA ASN A 2 -16.52 25.89 -8.29
C ASN A 2 -15.26 25.24 -7.73
N ARG A 3 -15.19 25.08 -6.41
CA ARG A 3 -14.15 24.31 -5.72
C ARG A 3 -14.53 22.83 -5.88
N PRO A 4 -13.77 21.99 -6.59
CA PRO A 4 -14.09 20.57 -6.63
C PRO A 4 -14.05 20.04 -5.20
N THR A 5 -15.16 19.45 -4.76
CA THR A 5 -15.21 18.62 -3.55
C THR A 5 -14.18 17.53 -3.75
N ILE A 6 -13.07 17.59 -3.01
CA ILE A 6 -12.11 16.50 -2.93
C ILE A 6 -12.90 15.32 -2.39
N SER A 7 -13.28 14.39 -3.26
CA SER A 7 -13.76 13.09 -2.83
C SER A 7 -12.59 12.50 -2.05
N GLU A 8 -12.68 12.49 -0.72
CA GLU A 8 -11.77 11.74 0.15
C GLU A 8 -11.99 10.25 -0.16
N ASN A 9 -11.54 9.80 -1.34
CA ASN A 9 -11.46 8.40 -1.68
C ASN A 9 -10.45 7.82 -0.71
N VAL A 10 -10.96 7.04 0.24
CA VAL A 10 -10.13 6.26 1.15
C VAL A 10 -9.16 5.46 0.29
N PRO A 11 -7.84 5.59 0.49
CA PRO A 11 -6.86 4.87 -0.33
C PRO A 11 -7.21 3.38 -0.29
N THR A 12 -7.34 2.74 -1.46
CA THR A 12 -7.83 1.37 -1.56
C THR A 12 -6.79 0.52 -2.25
N CYS A 13 -6.47 -0.64 -1.68
CA CYS A 13 -5.49 -1.56 -2.25
C CYS A 13 -5.92 -1.99 -3.64
N VAL A 14 -5.04 -1.80 -4.64
CA VAL A 14 -5.34 -2.13 -6.03
C VAL A 14 -5.44 -3.63 -6.29
N GLU A 15 -4.81 -4.46 -5.44
CA GLU A 15 -4.77 -5.92 -5.62
C GLU A 15 -6.00 -6.61 -5.00
N CYS A 16 -6.45 -6.16 -3.82
CA CYS A 16 -7.50 -6.85 -3.07
C CYS A 16 -8.71 -5.97 -2.72
N GLY A 17 -8.69 -4.69 -3.07
CA GLY A 17 -9.80 -3.77 -2.82
C GLY A 17 -9.99 -3.39 -1.35
N VAL A 18 -9.09 -3.78 -0.44
CA VAL A 18 -9.21 -3.39 0.97
C VAL A 18 -8.98 -1.89 1.13
N GLU A 19 -9.83 -1.22 1.89
CA GLU A 19 -9.65 0.19 2.23
C GLU A 19 -8.51 0.36 3.25
N ARG A 20 -7.73 1.43 3.12
CA ARG A 20 -6.62 1.74 4.02
C ARG A 20 -7.15 2.08 5.40
N PRO A 21 -6.79 1.32 6.44
CA PRO A 21 -7.10 1.69 7.82
C PRO A 21 -6.44 3.03 8.18
N LYS A 22 -7.13 3.87 8.96
CA LYS A 22 -6.57 5.15 9.45
C LYS A 22 -5.26 5.00 10.24
N GLN A 23 -5.06 3.84 10.87
CA GLN A 23 -3.87 3.49 11.65
C GLN A 23 -2.87 2.61 10.89
N ALA A 24 -3.03 2.46 9.57
CA ALA A 24 -2.08 1.69 8.76
C ALA A 24 -0.71 2.37 8.75
N LYS A 25 0.32 1.61 9.16
CA LYS A 25 1.71 2.04 9.07
C LYS A 25 2.12 2.16 7.60
N ASP A 26 2.81 3.23 7.24
CA ASP A 26 3.38 3.36 5.90
C ASP A 26 4.50 2.34 5.67
N TYR A 27 4.67 1.97 4.41
CA TYR A 27 5.79 1.15 3.97
C TYR A 27 7.12 1.87 4.26
N ASN A 28 8.05 1.13 4.87
CA ASN A 28 9.43 1.53 5.04
C ASN A 28 10.34 0.53 4.33
N PRO A 29 11.23 0.95 3.40
CA PRO A 29 12.17 0.07 2.71
C PRO A 29 13.00 -0.83 3.64
N MET A 30 13.33 -0.36 4.85
CA MET A 30 14.04 -1.16 5.84
C MET A 30 13.27 -2.42 6.23
N GLN A 31 11.93 -2.40 6.24
CA GLN A 31 11.11 -3.58 6.53
C GLN A 31 11.36 -4.70 5.52
N ALA A 32 11.48 -4.35 4.23
CA ALA A 32 11.77 -5.32 3.18
C ALA A 32 13.19 -5.89 3.32
N ILE A 33 14.17 -5.07 3.68
CA ILE A 33 15.57 -5.48 3.86
C ILE A 33 15.71 -6.46 5.04
N ILE A 34 15.06 -6.19 6.17
CA ILE A 34 15.17 -7.02 7.38
C ILE A 34 14.14 -8.16 7.44
N GLY A 35 13.26 -8.29 6.44
CA GLY A 35 12.19 -9.29 6.42
C GLY A 35 11.06 -9.05 7.44
N ALA A 36 10.86 -7.80 7.87
CA ALA A 36 9.76 -7.43 8.77
C ALA A 36 8.42 -7.32 8.00
N GLU A 37 7.32 -7.23 8.76
CA GLU A 37 5.99 -6.96 8.19
C GLU A 37 5.99 -5.63 7.44
N LEU A 38 5.53 -5.67 6.18
CA LEU A 38 5.48 -4.50 5.31
C LEU A 38 4.29 -3.61 5.66
N GLY A 39 4.53 -2.30 5.68
CA GLY A 39 3.45 -1.31 5.78
C GLY A 39 2.66 -1.14 4.48
N TRP A 40 1.69 -0.24 4.53
CA TRP A 40 0.92 0.20 3.37
C TRP A 40 1.81 0.99 2.41
N TYR A 41 1.93 0.52 1.18
CA TYR A 41 2.65 1.21 0.13
C TYR A 41 1.71 2.16 -0.61
N SER A 42 2.12 3.41 -0.73
CA SER A 42 1.45 4.46 -1.48
C SER A 42 2.45 4.98 -2.50
N GLY A 43 2.19 4.71 -3.79
CA GLY A 43 3.07 5.06 -4.89
C GLY A 43 2.31 5.61 -6.08
N SER A 44 3.04 6.08 -7.10
CA SER A 44 2.44 6.52 -8.36
C SER A 44 1.66 5.43 -9.08
N ASP A 45 2.05 4.17 -8.85
CA ASP A 45 1.48 2.99 -9.49
C ASP A 45 0.23 2.48 -8.76
N GLY A 46 -0.11 3.07 -7.61
CA GLY A 46 -1.28 2.76 -6.82
C GLY A 46 -1.00 2.53 -5.33
N GLU A 47 -2.05 2.15 -4.62
CA GLU A 47 -2.02 1.84 -3.19
C GLU A 47 -1.98 0.33 -2.98
N LEU A 48 -1.13 -0.16 -2.08
CA LEU A 48 -0.97 -1.59 -1.78
C LEU A 48 -0.96 -1.82 -0.28
N CYS A 49 -1.76 -2.79 0.18
CA CYS A 49 -1.67 -3.25 1.56
C CYS A 49 -0.41 -4.10 1.78
N GLY A 50 0.07 -4.13 3.03
CA GLY A 50 1.26 -4.89 3.42
C GLY A 50 1.29 -6.36 2.96
N PRO A 51 0.19 -7.12 3.10
CA PRO A 51 0.12 -8.50 2.61
C PRO A 51 0.29 -8.62 1.08
N CYS A 52 -0.40 -7.78 0.30
CA CYS A 52 -0.30 -7.80 -1.17
C CYS A 52 1.09 -7.37 -1.65
N LEU A 53 1.67 -6.34 -1.03
CA LEU A 53 3.04 -5.91 -1.31
C LEU A 53 4.06 -7.03 -1.00
N SER A 54 3.87 -7.73 0.13
CA SER A 54 4.74 -8.84 0.52
C SER A 54 4.65 -10.01 -0.48
N ALA A 55 3.44 -10.32 -0.96
CA ALA A 55 3.24 -11.32 -2.00
C ALA A 55 3.93 -10.93 -3.32
N LEU A 56 3.78 -9.67 -3.76
CA LEU A 56 4.44 -9.15 -4.97
C LEU A 56 5.97 -9.22 -4.85
N MET A 57 6.53 -8.81 -3.71
CA MET A 57 7.98 -8.88 -3.48
C MET A 57 8.51 -10.32 -3.45
N ARG A 58 7.71 -11.28 -2.96
CA ARG A 58 8.09 -12.71 -3.01
C ARG A 58 8.12 -13.23 -4.45
N MET A 59 7.12 -12.88 -5.25
CA MET A 59 7.07 -13.23 -6.67
C MET A 59 8.25 -12.61 -7.45
N ALA A 60 8.56 -11.33 -7.19
CA ALA A 60 9.67 -10.63 -7.83
C ALA A 60 11.05 -11.23 -7.47
N ASN A 61 11.20 -11.76 -6.26
CA ASN A 61 12.43 -12.40 -5.79
C ASN A 61 12.56 -13.88 -6.18
N GLY A 62 11.62 -14.43 -6.95
CA GLY A 62 11.76 -15.76 -7.59
C GLY A 62 11.96 -16.93 -6.64
N ARG A 63 11.37 -16.88 -5.43
CA ARG A 63 11.38 -17.98 -4.46
C ARG A 63 10.05 -18.69 -4.37
#